data_AF-A0A842N2F9-F1
#
_entry.id   AF-A0A842N2F9-F1
#
_cell.length_a   1.000
_cell.length_b   1.000
_cell.length_c   1.000
_cell.angle_alpha   90.00
_cell.angle_beta   90.00
_cell.angle_gamma   90.00
#
_symmetry.space_group_name_H-M   'P 1'
#
loop_
_entity.id
_entity.type
_entity.pdbx_description
1 polymer ?
#
loop_
_entity_poly.entity_id
_entity_poly.type
_entity_poly.pdbx_seq_one_letter_code
_entity_poly.pdbx_strand_id
1 'polypeptide(L)'
;MELFFATLMLFAVTTIASFIYYKKISQAQEEYEESRDLVRGITNGFTRQISRLTTAISGFESDASDAHRVAAQALEATRVAVEASKAGVDERKLLAERFEGTEKAIEEMKKEIQEISKRPVPLVQAIPMDAPIPLQQRDVLGQLTLTEFDVLTLIDEMGEGSVPEIREKIQKTREHTARLLKKLFDKGFIDRNTSSMPYRYHLRKEIVELVKNHQARNEINL
;
A
#
# COMPACT_ATOMS: atom_id res chain seq x y z
N MET A 1 109.52 -25.34 29.17
CA MET A 1 109.15 -24.81 27.84
C MET A 1 108.01 -25.60 27.21
N GLU A 2 108.03 -26.94 27.24
CA GLU A 2 106.99 -27.77 26.59
C GLU A 2 105.57 -27.60 27.16
N LEU A 3 105.41 -27.52 28.48
CA LEU A 3 104.10 -27.29 29.11
C LEU A 3 103.46 -25.95 28.70
N PHE A 4 104.25 -24.90 28.53
CA PHE A 4 103.77 -23.59 28.09
C PHE A 4 103.29 -23.61 26.64
N PHE A 5 103.97 -24.38 25.78
CA PHE A 5 103.55 -24.53 24.39
C PHE A 5 102.25 -25.34 24.27
N ALA A 6 102.10 -26.40 25.06
CA ALA A 6 100.88 -27.20 25.10
C ALA A 6 99.66 -26.40 25.57
N THR A 7 99.79 -25.56 26.60
CA THR A 7 98.69 -24.71 27.07
C THR A 7 98.33 -23.62 26.06
N LEU A 8 99.32 -23.03 25.38
CA LEU A 8 99.09 -22.06 24.30
C LEU A 8 98.34 -22.69 23.12
N MET A 9 98.72 -23.90 22.71
CA MET A 9 98.03 -24.63 21.64
C MET A 9 96.60 -24.99 22.02
N LEU A 10 96.37 -25.45 23.25
CA LEU A 10 95.03 -25.75 23.73
C LEU A 10 94.16 -24.47 23.78
N PHE A 11 94.71 -23.34 24.22
CA PHE A 11 94.02 -22.06 24.22
C PHE A 11 93.67 -21.57 22.80
N ALA A 12 94.57 -21.78 21.83
CA ALA A 12 94.29 -21.47 20.43
C ALA A 12 93.14 -22.33 19.87
N VAL A 13 93.14 -23.63 20.17
CA VAL A 13 92.05 -24.53 19.73
C VAL A 13 90.72 -24.16 20.38
N THR A 14 90.69 -23.85 21.67
CA THR A 14 89.45 -23.47 22.36
C THR A 14 88.90 -22.13 21.90
N THR A 15 89.76 -21.14 21.64
CA THR A 15 89.33 -19.84 21.09
C THR A 15 88.78 -19.98 19.67
N ILE A 16 89.45 -20.76 18.80
CA ILE A 16 88.95 -21.05 17.46
C ILE A 16 87.61 -21.81 17.51
N ALA A 17 87.52 -22.86 18.33
CA ALA A 17 86.27 -23.60 18.52
C ALA A 17 85.15 -22.70 19.03
N SER A 18 85.42 -21.87 20.05
CA SER A 18 84.47 -20.90 20.59
C SER A 18 83.96 -19.93 19.51
N PHE A 19 84.85 -19.45 18.64
CA PHE A 19 84.46 -18.58 17.53
C PHE A 19 83.57 -19.28 16.50
N ILE A 20 83.87 -20.55 16.15
CA ILE A 20 83.03 -21.35 15.24
C ILE A 20 81.65 -21.60 15.84
N TYR A 21 81.58 -21.96 17.13
CA TYR A 21 80.31 -22.16 17.83
C TYR A 21 79.51 -20.88 17.93
N TYR A 22 80.15 -19.76 18.23
CA TYR A 22 79.49 -18.45 18.27
C TYR A 22 78.85 -18.11 16.92
N LYS A 23 79.60 -18.26 15.82
CA LYS A 23 79.09 -18.00 14.47
C LYS A 23 77.91 -18.93 14.12
N LYS A 24 78.01 -20.22 14.46
CA LYS A 24 76.95 -21.19 14.19
C LYS A 24 75.68 -20.90 15.00
N ILE A 25 75.81 -20.50 16.26
CA ILE A 25 74.68 -20.10 17.10
C ILE A 25 74.04 -18.84 16.55
N SER A 26 74.83 -17.84 16.14
CA SER A 26 74.32 -16.61 15.55
C SER A 26 73.50 -16.87 14.28
N GLN A 27 73.96 -17.77 13.40
CA GLN A 27 73.21 -18.14 12.19
C GLN A 27 71.91 -18.88 12.52
N ALA A 28 71.95 -19.82 13.46
CA ALA A 28 70.75 -20.53 13.90
C ALA A 28 69.73 -19.60 14.59
N GLN A 29 70.20 -18.56 15.28
CA GLN A 29 69.34 -17.52 15.87
C GLN A 29 68.67 -16.65 14.81
N GLU A 30 69.38 -16.30 13.75
CA GLU A 30 68.81 -15.52 12.63
C GLU A 30 67.71 -16.32 11.89
N GLU A 31 67.99 -17.57 11.54
CA GLU A 31 66.99 -18.47 10.92
C GLU A 31 65.77 -18.71 11.84
N TYR A 32 65.99 -18.77 13.16
CA TYR A 32 64.92 -18.92 14.14
C TYR A 32 64.04 -17.67 14.24
N GLU A 33 64.63 -16.47 14.31
CA GLU A 33 63.85 -15.22 14.39
C GLU A 33 63.04 -14.99 13.10
N GLU A 34 63.61 -15.27 11.93
CA GLU A 34 62.86 -15.19 10.66
C GLU A 34 61.65 -16.15 10.66
N SER A 35 61.87 -17.40 11.06
CA SER A 35 60.80 -18.41 11.15
C SER A 35 59.74 -18.02 12.19
N ARG A 36 60.16 -17.48 13.33
CA ARG A 36 59.28 -17.03 14.41
C ARG A 36 58.37 -15.90 13.96
N ASP A 37 58.90 -14.92 13.24
CA ASP A 37 58.12 -13.80 12.73
C ASP A 37 57.09 -14.25 11.69
N LEU A 38 57.46 -15.17 10.80
CA LEU A 38 56.52 -15.79 9.85
C LEU A 38 55.39 -16.52 10.57
N VAL A 39 55.71 -17.40 11.54
CA VAL A 39 54.71 -18.15 12.31
C VAL A 39 53.81 -17.21 13.12
N ARG A 40 54.39 -16.17 13.73
CA ARG A 40 53.63 -15.15 14.48
C ARG A 40 52.69 -14.37 13.57
N GLY A 41 53.14 -14.02 12.37
CA GLY A 41 52.32 -13.39 11.34
C GLY A 41 51.13 -14.27 10.93
N ILE A 42 51.38 -15.55 10.65
CA ILE A 42 50.35 -16.54 10.32
C ILE A 42 49.35 -16.69 11.47
N THR A 43 49.82 -16.88 12.69
CA THR A 43 48.96 -17.09 13.88
C THR A 43 48.08 -15.88 14.15
N ASN A 44 48.63 -14.67 14.06
CA ASN A 44 47.86 -13.44 14.19
C ASN A 44 46.83 -13.28 13.05
N GLY A 45 47.22 -13.65 11.82
CA GLY A 45 46.34 -13.67 10.66
C GLY A 45 45.14 -14.61 10.86
N PHE A 46 45.39 -15.85 11.28
CA PHE A 46 44.34 -16.82 11.60
C PHE A 46 43.43 -16.34 12.72
N THR A 47 43.99 -15.79 13.80
CA THR A 47 43.19 -15.25 14.91
C THR A 47 42.23 -14.16 14.42
N ARG A 48 42.73 -13.26 13.56
CA ARG A 48 41.91 -12.18 12.98
C ARG A 48 40.86 -12.71 12.01
N GLN A 49 41.19 -13.72 11.21
CA GLN A 49 40.25 -14.36 10.29
C GLN A 49 39.15 -15.11 11.05
N ILE A 50 39.50 -15.88 12.08
CA ILE A 50 38.55 -16.59 12.94
C ILE A 50 37.59 -15.58 13.59
N SER A 51 38.11 -14.50 14.17
CA SER A 51 37.26 -13.46 14.76
C SER A 51 36.27 -12.86 13.75
N ARG A 52 36.71 -12.55 12.53
CA ARG A 52 35.82 -12.05 11.46
C ARG A 52 34.77 -13.08 11.06
N LEU A 53 35.18 -14.35 10.94
CA LEU A 53 34.26 -15.44 10.58
C LEU A 53 33.22 -15.65 11.68
N THR A 54 33.61 -15.62 12.95
CA THR A 54 32.70 -15.69 14.09
C THR A 54 31.69 -14.55 14.06
N THR A 55 32.14 -13.31 13.82
CA THR A 55 31.21 -12.16 13.69
C THR A 55 30.27 -12.33 12.50
N ALA A 56 30.76 -12.78 11.35
CA ALA A 56 29.92 -13.02 10.17
C ALA A 56 28.87 -14.11 10.43
N ILE A 57 29.24 -15.21 11.08
CA ILE A 57 28.32 -16.29 11.46
C ILE A 57 27.24 -15.77 12.42
N SER A 58 27.61 -14.99 13.44
CA SER A 58 26.63 -14.41 14.36
C SER A 58 25.66 -13.46 13.67
N GLY A 59 26.11 -12.71 12.66
CA GLY A 59 25.25 -11.89 11.82
C GLY A 59 24.27 -12.74 11.01
N PHE A 60 24.77 -13.80 10.37
CA PHE A 60 23.93 -14.74 9.61
C PHE A 60 22.86 -15.42 10.47
N GLU A 61 23.19 -15.81 11.70
CA GLU A 61 22.23 -16.42 12.62
C GLU A 61 21.12 -15.42 13.00
N SER A 62 21.48 -14.16 13.26
CA SER A 62 20.51 -13.09 13.52
C SER A 62 19.62 -12.85 12.30
N ASP A 63 20.20 -12.71 11.10
CA ASP A 63 19.47 -12.45 9.87
C ASP A 63 18.53 -13.62 9.52
N ALA A 64 18.97 -14.86 9.72
CA ALA A 64 18.15 -16.05 9.53
C ALA A 64 16.98 -16.10 10.52
N SER A 65 17.21 -15.75 11.78
CA SER A 65 16.17 -15.67 12.81
C SER A 65 15.11 -14.61 12.48
N ASP A 66 15.55 -13.42 12.04
CA ASP A 66 14.63 -12.37 11.61
C ASP A 66 13.85 -12.75 10.35
N ALA A 67 14.49 -13.38 9.37
CA ALA A 67 13.82 -13.90 8.19
C ALA A 67 12.77 -14.95 8.56
N HIS A 68 13.08 -15.86 9.48
CA HIS A 68 12.12 -16.84 10.00
C HIS A 68 10.93 -16.17 10.69
N ARG A 69 11.17 -15.14 11.51
CA ARG A 69 10.12 -14.39 12.19
C ARG A 69 9.20 -13.68 11.21
N VAL A 70 9.76 -13.01 10.20
CA VAL A 70 8.99 -12.33 9.15
C VAL A 70 8.19 -13.35 8.33
N ALA A 71 8.79 -14.48 7.97
CA ALA A 71 8.10 -15.55 7.25
C ALA A 71 6.93 -16.12 8.06
N ALA A 72 7.13 -16.37 9.37
CA ALA A 72 6.08 -16.84 10.26
C ALA A 72 4.92 -15.82 10.36
N GLN A 73 5.24 -14.54 10.51
CA GLN A 73 4.22 -13.47 10.52
C GLN A 73 3.45 -13.38 9.21
N ALA A 74 4.14 -13.48 8.06
CA ALA A 74 3.51 -13.47 6.75
C ALA A 74 2.59 -14.68 6.55
N LEU A 75 2.99 -15.84 7.06
CA LEU A 75 2.21 -17.08 6.97
C LEU A 75 0.95 -17.01 7.85
N GLU A 76 1.05 -16.47 9.06
CA GLU A 76 -0.11 -16.18 9.92
C GLU A 76 -1.06 -15.15 9.28
N ALA A 77 -0.53 -14.06 8.72
CA ALA A 77 -1.35 -13.07 8.02
C ALA A 77 -2.07 -13.69 6.81
N THR A 78 -1.38 -14.55 6.06
CA THR A 78 -1.98 -15.28 4.93
C THR A 78 -3.05 -16.25 5.43
N ARG A 79 -2.81 -16.95 6.54
CA ARG A 79 -3.78 -17.86 7.15
C ARG A 79 -5.06 -17.12 7.55
N VAL A 80 -4.93 -15.99 8.25
CA VAL A 80 -6.07 -15.14 8.65
C VAL A 80 -6.82 -14.65 7.41
N ALA A 81 -6.12 -14.21 6.36
CA ALA A 81 -6.74 -13.77 5.12
C ALA A 81 -7.49 -14.91 4.40
N VAL A 82 -6.95 -16.13 4.42
CA VAL A 82 -7.59 -17.33 3.86
C VAL A 82 -8.82 -17.72 4.68
N GLU A 83 -8.76 -17.70 6.01
CA GLU A 83 -9.91 -17.97 6.88
C GLU A 83 -11.03 -16.94 6.67
N ALA A 84 -10.70 -15.65 6.59
CA ALA A 84 -11.65 -14.59 6.27
C ALA A 84 -12.27 -14.76 4.87
N SER A 85 -11.46 -15.15 3.88
CA SER A 85 -11.95 -15.43 2.52
C SER A 85 -12.89 -16.64 2.50
N LYS A 86 -12.58 -17.69 3.26
CA LYS A 86 -13.42 -18.88 3.38
C LYS A 86 -14.76 -18.55 4.03
N ALA A 87 -14.77 -17.76 5.11
CA ALA A 87 -16.00 -17.28 5.74
C ALA A 87 -16.87 -16.47 4.76
N GLY A 88 -16.27 -15.57 3.97
CA GLY A 88 -16.99 -14.83 2.93
C GLY A 88 -17.53 -15.72 1.81
N VAL A 89 -16.86 -16.82 1.47
CA VAL A 89 -17.35 -17.81 0.49
C VAL A 89 -18.53 -18.61 1.05
N ASP A 90 -18.47 -19.01 2.31
CA ASP A 90 -19.56 -19.74 2.97
C ASP A 90 -20.82 -18.88 3.10
N GLU A 91 -20.67 -17.58 3.42
CA GLU A 91 -21.78 -16.63 3.45
C GLU A 91 -22.41 -16.42 2.07
N ARG A 92 -21.59 -16.34 1.00
CA ARG A 92 -22.08 -16.29 -0.39
C ARG A 92 -22.84 -17.56 -0.78
N LYS A 93 -22.38 -18.74 -0.36
CA LYS A 93 -23.10 -20.01 -0.61
C LYS A 93 -24.45 -20.03 0.09
N LEU A 94 -24.53 -19.62 1.35
CA LEU A 94 -25.78 -19.53 2.09
C LEU A 94 -26.76 -18.56 1.43
N LEU A 95 -26.27 -17.40 0.99
CA LEU A 95 -27.07 -16.44 0.24
C LEU A 95 -27.59 -17.03 -1.07
N ALA A 96 -26.74 -17.74 -1.83
CA ALA A 96 -27.15 -18.40 -3.07
C ALA A 96 -28.26 -19.44 -2.84
N GLU A 97 -28.16 -20.24 -1.77
CA GLU A 97 -29.19 -21.22 -1.41
C GLU A 97 -30.51 -20.55 -1.01
N ARG A 98 -30.45 -19.43 -0.28
CA ARG A 98 -31.65 -18.62 0.03
C ARG A 98 -32.27 -18.01 -1.22
N PHE A 99 -31.46 -17.52 -2.17
CA PHE A 99 -31.93 -17.01 -3.44
C PHE A 99 -32.66 -18.08 -4.24
N GLU A 100 -32.12 -19.30 -4.32
CA GLU A 100 -32.78 -20.41 -5.00
C GLU A 100 -34.12 -20.78 -4.34
N GLY A 101 -34.19 -20.74 -3.00
CA GLY A 101 -35.44 -20.93 -2.25
C GLY A 101 -36.47 -19.84 -2.55
N THR A 102 -36.04 -18.58 -2.60
CA THR A 102 -36.94 -17.47 -2.97
C THR A 102 -37.40 -17.53 -4.42
N GLU A 103 -36.55 -18.00 -5.33
CA GLU A 103 -36.91 -18.18 -6.74
C GLU A 103 -38.00 -19.25 -6.90
N LYS A 104 -37.88 -20.37 -6.18
CA LYS A 104 -38.94 -21.40 -6.12
C LYS A 104 -40.24 -20.84 -5.54
N ALA A 105 -40.18 -20.06 -4.46
CA ALA A 105 -41.35 -19.45 -3.85
C ALA A 105 -42.01 -18.40 -4.76
N ILE A 106 -41.24 -17.62 -5.52
CA ILE A 106 -41.76 -16.69 -6.52
C ILE A 106 -42.47 -17.45 -7.65
N GLU A 107 -41.92 -18.59 -8.08
CA GLU A 107 -42.54 -19.38 -9.15
C GLU A 107 -43.81 -20.12 -8.68
N GLU A 108 -43.87 -20.54 -7.42
CA GLU A 108 -45.12 -21.00 -6.78
C GLU A 108 -46.14 -19.87 -6.67
N MET A 109 -45.73 -18.70 -6.18
CA MET A 109 -46.59 -17.52 -6.06
C MET A 109 -47.15 -17.08 -7.42
N LYS A 110 -46.33 -17.13 -8.48
CA LYS A 110 -46.77 -16.85 -9.85
C LYS A 110 -47.83 -17.85 -10.33
N LYS A 111 -47.70 -19.13 -9.99
CA LYS A 111 -48.73 -20.15 -10.28
C LYS A 111 -50.01 -19.87 -9.49
N GLU A 112 -49.91 -19.52 -8.20
CA GLU A 112 -51.07 -19.15 -7.38
C GLU A 112 -51.77 -17.89 -7.91
N ILE A 113 -51.02 -16.87 -8.32
CA ILE A 113 -51.57 -15.65 -8.95
C ILE A 113 -52.26 -15.98 -10.27
N GLN A 114 -51.72 -16.88 -11.08
CA GLN A 114 -52.38 -17.35 -12.31
C GLN A 114 -53.69 -18.10 -12.01
N GLU A 115 -53.73 -18.91 -10.95
CA GLU A 115 -54.96 -19.59 -10.54
C GLU A 115 -56.00 -18.64 -9.92
N ILE A 116 -55.54 -17.63 -9.16
CA ILE A 116 -56.41 -16.55 -8.65
C ILE A 116 -56.94 -15.69 -9.81
N SER A 117 -56.13 -15.42 -10.83
CA SER A 117 -56.54 -14.71 -12.05
C SER A 117 -57.59 -15.47 -12.87
N LYS A 118 -57.68 -16.79 -12.76
CA LYS A 118 -58.72 -17.60 -13.41
C LYS A 118 -60.03 -17.63 -12.63
N ARG A 119 -60.05 -17.18 -11.36
CA ARG A 119 -61.30 -16.98 -10.63
C ARG A 119 -62.02 -15.76 -11.20
N PRO A 120 -63.33 -15.85 -11.50
CA PRO A 120 -64.08 -14.71 -11.98
C PRO A 120 -64.10 -13.65 -10.87
N VAL A 121 -63.38 -12.56 -11.12
CA VAL A 121 -63.51 -11.33 -10.33
C VAL A 121 -64.96 -10.89 -10.46
N PRO A 122 -65.73 -10.73 -9.35
CA PRO A 122 -67.00 -10.04 -9.46
C PRO A 122 -66.69 -8.64 -9.97
N LEU A 123 -67.30 -8.25 -11.09
CA LEU A 123 -67.19 -6.89 -11.63
C LEU A 123 -67.62 -5.91 -10.52
N VAL A 124 -66.65 -5.42 -9.74
CA VAL A 124 -66.82 -4.17 -9.02
C VAL A 124 -66.76 -3.11 -10.10
N GLN A 125 -67.89 -2.44 -10.27
CA GLN A 125 -68.14 -1.43 -11.28
C GLN A 125 -66.96 -0.45 -11.34
N ALA A 126 -66.41 -0.30 -12.55
CA ALA A 126 -65.41 0.70 -12.83
C ALA A 126 -66.01 2.08 -12.55
N ILE A 127 -65.60 2.69 -11.45
CA ILE A 127 -65.69 4.13 -11.26
C ILE A 127 -64.67 4.71 -12.25
N PRO A 128 -65.06 5.63 -13.15
CA PRO A 128 -64.12 6.26 -14.08
C PRO A 128 -63.16 7.12 -13.27
N MET A 129 -61.95 6.59 -13.01
CA MET A 129 -60.84 7.36 -12.48
C MET A 129 -60.15 8.06 -13.64
N ASP A 130 -60.22 9.38 -13.57
CA ASP A 130 -59.58 10.33 -14.46
C ASP A 130 -58.04 10.21 -14.39
N ALA A 131 -57.39 10.73 -15.43
CA ALA A 131 -55.98 10.59 -15.85
C ALA A 131 -54.85 10.36 -14.79
N PRO A 132 -53.70 9.78 -15.22
CA PRO A 132 -52.53 9.62 -14.36
C PRO A 132 -52.05 10.97 -13.79
N ILE A 133 -51.78 10.98 -12.49
CA ILE A 133 -51.14 12.07 -11.77
C ILE A 133 -49.92 12.55 -12.57
N PRO A 134 -49.83 13.85 -12.94
CA PRO A 134 -48.60 14.38 -13.51
C PRO A 134 -47.51 14.23 -12.45
N LEU A 135 -46.44 13.51 -12.77
CA LEU A 135 -45.19 13.59 -12.03
C LEU A 135 -44.74 15.05 -12.07
N GLN A 136 -45.07 15.80 -11.04
CA GLN A 136 -44.48 17.10 -10.78
C GLN A 136 -42.98 16.85 -10.64
N GLN A 137 -42.23 17.09 -11.72
CA GLN A 137 -40.79 17.31 -11.66
C GLN A 137 -40.60 18.46 -10.68
N ARG A 138 -40.43 18.12 -9.40
CA ARG A 138 -40.12 19.07 -8.34
C ARG A 138 -38.92 19.87 -8.83
N ASP A 139 -39.04 21.19 -8.79
CA ASP A 139 -37.99 22.13 -9.18
C ASP A 139 -36.78 21.94 -8.26
N VAL A 140 -35.91 21.00 -8.62
CA VAL A 140 -34.74 20.59 -7.82
C VAL A 140 -33.71 21.72 -7.74
N LEU A 141 -33.74 22.64 -8.73
CA LEU A 141 -32.85 23.80 -8.81
C LEU A 141 -33.35 24.99 -7.98
N GLY A 142 -34.66 25.12 -7.73
CA GLY A 142 -35.23 26.16 -6.88
C GLY A 142 -34.78 26.11 -5.41
N GLN A 143 -34.10 25.04 -4.98
CA GLN A 143 -33.53 24.87 -3.63
C GLN A 143 -32.05 25.28 -3.53
N LEU A 144 -31.44 25.70 -4.63
CA LEU A 144 -30.04 26.14 -4.66
C LEU A 144 -29.92 27.61 -4.22
N THR A 145 -28.84 27.92 -3.51
CA THR A 145 -28.49 29.32 -3.21
C THR A 145 -27.85 29.98 -4.43
N LEU A 146 -27.92 31.31 -4.56
CA LEU A 146 -27.34 32.06 -5.69
C LEU A 146 -25.88 31.64 -5.99
N THR A 147 -25.06 31.57 -4.94
CA THR A 147 -23.64 31.15 -5.03
C THR A 147 -23.48 29.67 -5.44
N GLU A 148 -24.43 28.80 -5.10
CA GLU A 148 -24.40 27.39 -5.53
C GLU A 148 -24.67 27.29 -7.04
N PHE A 149 -25.59 28.09 -7.57
CA PHE A 149 -25.92 28.14 -8.99
C PHE A 149 -24.80 28.75 -9.83
N ASP A 150 -24.17 29.83 -9.35
CA ASP A 150 -23.03 30.47 -10.02
C ASP A 150 -21.86 29.48 -10.21
N VAL A 151 -21.62 28.62 -9.20
CA VAL A 151 -20.58 27.59 -9.28
C VAL A 151 -20.94 26.49 -10.28
N LEU A 152 -22.20 26.08 -10.38
CA LEU A 152 -22.62 25.09 -11.37
C LEU A 152 -22.47 25.63 -12.80
N THR A 153 -22.84 26.89 -13.01
CA THR A 153 -22.64 27.59 -14.28
C THR A 153 -21.16 27.67 -14.64
N LEU A 154 -20.32 28.07 -13.69
CA LEU A 154 -18.88 28.17 -13.91
C LEU A 154 -18.25 26.82 -14.28
N ILE A 155 -18.69 25.73 -13.62
CA ILE A 155 -18.19 24.38 -13.95
C ILE A 155 -18.68 23.92 -15.33
N ASP A 156 -19.90 24.27 -15.74
CA ASP A 156 -20.40 23.97 -17.11
C ASP A 156 -19.58 24.68 -18.18
N GLU A 157 -19.27 25.97 -17.97
CA GLU A 157 -18.42 26.76 -18.88
C GLU A 157 -16.98 26.24 -18.98
N MET A 158 -16.43 25.77 -17.86
CA MET A 158 -15.06 25.25 -17.78
C MET A 158 -14.96 23.77 -18.19
N GLY A 159 -16.07 23.04 -18.22
CA GLY A 159 -16.15 21.59 -18.42
C GLY A 159 -15.69 20.79 -17.19
N GLU A 160 -14.47 21.04 -16.71
CA GLU A 160 -13.91 20.46 -15.49
C GLU A 160 -13.16 21.52 -14.67
N GLY A 161 -13.41 21.59 -13.36
CA GLY A 161 -12.78 22.56 -12.48
C GLY A 161 -12.18 21.94 -11.22
N SER A 162 -10.99 22.39 -10.84
CA SER A 162 -10.36 22.08 -9.55
C SER A 162 -10.67 23.15 -8.51
N VAL A 163 -10.53 22.80 -7.21
CA VAL A 163 -10.81 23.73 -6.10
C VAL A 163 -10.06 25.08 -6.23
N PRO A 164 -8.76 25.13 -6.60
CA PRO A 164 -8.05 26.39 -6.78
C PRO A 164 -8.59 27.26 -7.92
N GLU A 165 -8.97 26.65 -9.04
CA GLU A 165 -9.48 27.34 -10.24
C GLU A 165 -10.87 27.93 -9.97
N ILE A 166 -11.76 27.14 -9.36
CA ILE A 166 -13.11 27.60 -8.99
C ILE A 166 -13.02 28.72 -7.95
N ARG A 167 -12.09 28.61 -6.98
CA ARG A 167 -11.84 29.63 -5.96
C ARG A 167 -11.49 30.99 -6.57
N GLU A 168 -10.61 31.01 -7.58
CA GLU A 168 -10.15 32.24 -8.22
C GLU A 168 -11.31 33.02 -8.85
N LYS A 169 -12.29 32.30 -9.41
CA LYS A 169 -13.47 32.88 -10.06
C LYS A 169 -14.53 33.36 -9.08
N ILE A 170 -14.79 32.63 -8.00
CA ILE A 170 -15.82 33.01 -7.00
C ILE A 170 -15.31 33.94 -5.89
N GLN A 171 -14.01 34.24 -5.86
CA GLN A 171 -13.35 35.09 -4.87
C GLN A 171 -13.67 34.73 -3.39
N LYS A 172 -13.80 33.43 -3.09
CA LYS A 172 -13.99 32.90 -1.72
C LYS A 172 -12.73 32.23 -1.20
N THR A 173 -12.73 31.85 0.08
CA THR A 173 -11.62 31.07 0.65
C THR A 173 -11.63 29.64 0.10
N ARG A 174 -10.45 29.01 0.03
CA ARG A 174 -10.29 27.62 -0.42
C ARG A 174 -11.17 26.64 0.35
N GLU A 175 -11.35 26.89 1.65
CA GLU A 175 -12.19 26.06 2.52
C GLU A 175 -13.68 26.21 2.21
N HIS A 176 -14.16 27.44 1.99
CA HIS A 176 -15.54 27.68 1.60
C HIS A 176 -15.86 27.04 0.25
N THR A 177 -14.97 27.17 -0.74
CA THR A 177 -15.11 26.51 -2.05
C THR A 177 -15.17 24.99 -1.90
N ALA A 178 -14.28 24.40 -1.09
CA ALA A 178 -14.26 22.96 -0.85
C ALA A 178 -15.54 22.47 -0.16
N ARG A 179 -16.05 23.21 0.85
CA ARG A 179 -17.32 22.89 1.52
C ARG A 179 -18.51 22.98 0.58
N LEU A 180 -18.52 23.99 -0.31
CA LEU A 180 -19.56 24.19 -1.30
C LEU A 180 -19.59 23.06 -2.33
N LEU A 181 -18.43 22.70 -2.89
CA LEU A 181 -18.30 21.58 -3.83
C LEU A 181 -18.68 20.25 -3.19
N LYS A 182 -18.29 20.04 -1.92
CA LYS A 182 -18.74 18.86 -1.16
C LYS A 182 -20.27 18.83 -1.07
N LYS A 183 -20.92 19.95 -0.73
CA LYS A 183 -22.38 20.04 -0.64
C LYS A 183 -23.06 19.78 -1.98
N LEU A 184 -22.52 20.30 -3.08
CA LEU A 184 -23.05 20.06 -4.43
C LEU A 184 -22.88 18.60 -4.88
N PHE A 185 -21.77 17.96 -4.48
CA PHE A 185 -21.53 16.54 -4.69
C PHE A 185 -22.52 15.69 -3.89
N ASP A 186 -22.72 15.99 -2.61
CA ASP A 186 -23.65 15.27 -1.73
C ASP A 186 -25.12 15.39 -2.21
N LYS A 187 -25.47 16.53 -2.81
CA LYS A 187 -26.78 16.72 -3.47
C LYS A 187 -26.90 16.07 -4.85
N GLY A 188 -25.82 15.51 -5.39
CA GLY A 188 -25.80 14.77 -6.67
C GLY A 188 -25.67 15.63 -7.92
N PHE A 189 -25.39 16.94 -7.79
CA PHE A 189 -25.29 17.85 -8.94
C PHE A 189 -23.98 17.72 -9.71
N ILE A 190 -22.88 17.48 -8.98
CA ILE A 190 -21.53 17.34 -9.56
C ILE A 190 -20.94 15.99 -9.20
N ASP A 191 -20.09 15.48 -10.05
CA ASP A 191 -19.28 14.29 -9.79
C ASP A 191 -17.81 14.71 -9.60
N ARG A 192 -17.06 13.92 -8.83
CA ARG A 192 -15.63 14.16 -8.55
C ARG A 192 -14.78 13.07 -9.18
N ASN A 193 -13.74 13.47 -9.88
CA ASN A 193 -12.72 12.56 -10.38
C ASN A 193 -11.60 12.43 -9.34
N THR A 194 -11.47 11.24 -8.72
CA THR A 194 -10.45 10.94 -7.71
C THR A 194 -9.16 10.38 -8.32
N SER A 195 -9.06 10.31 -9.65
CA SER A 195 -7.89 9.73 -10.35
C SER A 195 -6.63 10.60 -10.25
N SER A 196 -6.76 11.89 -9.94
CA SER A 196 -5.63 12.82 -9.79
C SER A 196 -5.88 13.84 -8.69
N MET A 197 -4.81 14.27 -8.01
CA MET A 197 -4.85 15.41 -7.09
C MET A 197 -4.28 16.67 -7.75
N PRO A 198 -4.90 17.86 -7.58
CA PRO A 198 -6.15 18.12 -6.85
C PRO A 198 -7.37 17.53 -7.58
N TYR A 199 -8.39 17.12 -6.81
CA TYR A 199 -9.62 16.54 -7.38
C TYR A 199 -10.29 17.52 -8.34
N ARG A 200 -10.75 16.98 -9.47
CA ARG A 200 -11.51 17.70 -10.49
C ARG A 200 -12.99 17.39 -10.35
N TYR A 201 -13.81 18.41 -10.56
CA TYR A 201 -15.26 18.33 -10.49
C TYR A 201 -15.84 18.61 -11.87
N HIS A 202 -16.86 17.84 -12.27
CA HIS A 202 -17.60 18.05 -13.50
C HIS A 202 -19.11 17.99 -13.24
N LEU A 203 -19.88 18.66 -14.09
CA LEU A 203 -21.34 18.67 -13.98
C LEU A 203 -21.91 17.34 -14.50
N ARG A 204 -22.95 16.80 -13.83
CA ARG A 204 -23.66 15.62 -14.31
C ARG A 204 -24.51 15.97 -15.54
N LYS A 205 -24.54 15.11 -16.56
CA LYS A 205 -25.28 15.32 -17.82
C LYS A 205 -26.76 15.70 -17.62
N GLU A 206 -27.43 15.06 -16.66
CA GLU A 206 -28.84 15.31 -16.32
C GLU A 206 -29.09 16.73 -15.77
N ILE A 207 -28.07 17.34 -15.16
CA ILE A 207 -28.15 18.65 -14.52
C ILE A 207 -27.78 19.77 -15.49
N VAL A 208 -26.98 19.49 -16.53
CA VAL A 208 -26.62 20.45 -17.58
C VAL A 208 -27.87 21.04 -18.24
N GLU A 209 -28.83 20.20 -18.61
CA GLU A 209 -30.08 20.64 -19.24
C GLU A 209 -30.92 21.50 -18.31
N LEU A 210 -30.96 21.13 -17.01
CA LEU A 210 -31.71 21.89 -16.01
C LEU A 210 -31.08 23.27 -15.75
N VAL A 211 -29.75 23.35 -15.67
CA VAL A 211 -29.02 24.62 -15.46
C VAL A 211 -29.27 25.57 -16.63
N LYS A 212 -29.16 25.09 -17.88
CA LYS A 212 -29.43 25.90 -19.08
C LYS A 212 -30.88 26.39 -19.16
N ASN A 213 -31.83 25.52 -18.84
CA ASN A 213 -33.24 25.90 -18.79
C ASN A 213 -33.53 26.93 -17.68
N HIS A 214 -32.81 26.89 -16.55
CA HIS A 214 -32.95 27.89 -15.49
C HIS A 214 -32.30 29.22 -15.85
N GLN A 215 -31.13 29.22 -16.51
CA GLN A 215 -30.51 30.44 -17.07
C GLN A 215 -31.45 31.13 -18.05
N ALA A 216 -31.98 30.40 -19.03
CA ALA A 216 -32.90 30.95 -20.04
C ALA A 216 -34.19 31.52 -19.41
N ARG A 217 -34.70 30.92 -18.34
CA ARG A 217 -35.87 31.44 -17.60
C ARG A 217 -35.56 32.70 -16.79
N ASN A 218 -34.35 32.84 -16.26
CA ASN A 218 -33.94 34.02 -15.50
C ASN A 218 -33.57 35.19 -16.42
N GLU A 219 -33.05 34.95 -17.62
CA GLU A 219 -32.78 35.98 -18.63
C GLU A 219 -34.06 36.62 -19.21
N ILE A 220 -35.21 35.92 -19.16
CA ILE A 220 -36.51 36.43 -19.61
C ILE A 220 -37.20 37.31 -18.54
N ASN A 221 -36.71 37.31 -17.30
CA ASN A 221 -37.26 38.08 -16.18
C ASN A 221 -36.41 39.32 -15.79
N LEU A 222 -35.45 39.72 -16.64
CA LEU A 222 -34.77 41.01 -16.59
C LEU A 222 -35.23 41.92 -17.74
#